data_AF-A0A0B3SEY8-F1
#
_entry.id   AF-A0A0B3SEY8-F1
#
_cell.length_a   1.000
_cell.length_b   1.000
_cell.length_c   1.000
_cell.angle_alpha   90.00
_cell.angle_beta   90.00
_cell.angle_gamma   90.00
#
_symmetry.space_group_name_H-M   'P 1'
#
loop_
_entity.id
_entity.type
_entity.pdbx_description
1 polymer ?
#
loop_
_entity_poly.entity_id
_entity_poly.type
_entity_poly.pdbx_seq_one_letter_code
_entity_poly.pdbx_strand_id
1 'polypeptide(L)'
;MAENSPARLWTMRATYVALALAIFFVHLLPLQIMPSRIAGPDVLTALTFAWALRRPDYVPMMSIAGVMLLADFLFHRPPGLWALLVLLTSEWLKVRGRHVRENTFAAEWLTAATGLLVITVIYRVTLALLIVTPGMLSLWVMQYGMTVAIYPLVAAISYLALGVRRSTPGEYDHTGRPL
;
A
#
# COMPACT_ATOMS: atom_id res chain seq x y z
N MET A 1 -8.42 30.39 -1.29
CA MET A 1 -7.56 30.67 -0.12
C MET A 1 -7.78 29.67 1.03
N ALA A 2 -7.93 28.36 0.75
CA ALA A 2 -8.26 27.36 1.79
C ALA A 2 -7.66 25.95 1.56
N GLU A 3 -6.56 25.81 0.81
CA GLU A 3 -6.22 24.47 0.25
C GLU A 3 -5.00 23.76 0.85
N ASN A 4 -4.23 24.43 1.71
CA ASN A 4 -3.14 23.81 2.49
C ASN A 4 -3.36 23.91 4.00
N SER A 5 -4.60 23.71 4.45
CA SER A 5 -4.88 23.65 5.88
C SER A 5 -4.16 22.44 6.50
N PRO A 6 -3.34 22.62 7.57
CA PRO A 6 -2.76 21.50 8.30
C PRO A 6 -3.85 20.51 8.74
N ALA A 7 -5.06 21.00 9.01
CA ALA A 7 -6.21 20.14 9.34
C ALA A 7 -6.48 19.08 8.26
N ARG A 8 -6.41 19.43 6.96
CA ARG A 8 -6.65 18.48 5.87
C ARG A 8 -5.59 17.38 5.81
N LEU A 9 -4.32 17.72 6.07
CA LEU A 9 -3.24 16.74 6.17
C LEU A 9 -3.46 15.78 7.35
N TRP A 10 -3.83 16.32 8.51
CA TRP A 10 -4.15 15.52 9.69
C TRP A 10 -5.38 14.64 9.48
N THR A 11 -6.44 15.15 8.84
CA THR A 11 -7.62 14.35 8.47
C THR A 11 -7.23 13.19 7.56
N MET A 12 -6.43 13.42 6.51
CA MET A 12 -6.03 12.35 5.59
C MET A 12 -5.11 11.31 6.26
N ARG A 13 -4.20 11.74 7.14
CA ARG A 13 -3.38 10.82 7.96
C ARG A 13 -4.26 9.98 8.88
N ALA A 14 -5.26 10.59 9.51
CA ALA A 14 -6.24 9.88 10.32
C ALA A 14 -7.05 8.89 9.47
N THR A 15 -7.43 9.24 8.24
CA THR A 15 -8.12 8.33 7.32
C THR A 15 -7.27 7.11 6.96
N TYR A 16 -5.96 7.28 6.72
CA TYR A 16 -5.06 6.14 6.49
C TYR A 16 -5.06 5.17 7.68
N VAL A 17 -4.89 5.70 8.90
CA VAL A 17 -4.89 4.90 10.12
C VAL A 17 -6.26 4.25 10.35
N ALA A 18 -7.36 4.97 10.13
CA ALA A 18 -8.71 4.45 10.26
C ALA A 18 -8.99 3.32 9.26
N LEU A 19 -8.54 3.45 8.01
CA LEU A 19 -8.66 2.38 7.01
C LEU A 19 -7.79 1.17 7.38
N ALA A 20 -6.57 1.38 7.87
CA ALA A 20 -5.73 0.29 8.35
C ALA A 20 -6.38 -0.45 9.53
N LEU A 21 -6.95 0.29 10.49
CA LEU A 21 -7.70 -0.28 11.61
C LEU A 21 -8.95 -1.02 11.15
N ALA A 22 -9.67 -0.50 10.16
CA ALA A 22 -10.82 -1.20 9.57
C ALA A 22 -10.38 -2.51 8.89
N ILE A 23 -9.26 -2.51 8.17
CA ILE A 23 -8.69 -3.73 7.58
C ILE A 23 -8.31 -4.73 8.67
N PHE A 24 -7.68 -4.29 9.77
CA PHE A 24 -7.38 -5.15 10.91
C PHE A 24 -8.64 -5.74 11.52
N PHE A 25 -9.67 -4.91 11.72
CA PHE A 25 -10.94 -5.36 12.27
C PHE A 25 -11.60 -6.43 11.39
N VAL A 26 -11.61 -6.23 10.06
CA VAL A 26 -12.14 -7.22 9.11
C VAL A 26 -11.32 -8.51 9.10
N HIS A 27 -9.99 -8.44 9.23
CA HIS A 27 -9.14 -9.64 9.31
C HIS A 27 -9.24 -10.37 10.65
N LEU A 28 -9.49 -9.64 11.75
CA LEU A 28 -9.69 -10.18 13.08
C LEU A 28 -11.07 -10.83 13.25
N LEU A 29 -12.07 -10.33 12.53
CA LEU A 29 -13.34 -11.03 12.43
C LEU A 29 -13.05 -12.41 11.84
N PRO A 30 -13.49 -13.51 12.48
CA PRO A 30 -13.35 -14.86 11.96
C PRO A 30 -14.32 -15.05 10.79
N LEU A 31 -14.04 -14.34 9.70
CA LEU A 31 -14.67 -14.52 8.41
C LEU A 31 -14.11 -15.82 7.86
N GLN A 32 -14.78 -16.93 8.16
CA GLN A 32 -14.55 -18.28 7.62
C GLN A 32 -14.87 -18.31 6.11
N ILE A 33 -14.35 -17.36 5.33
CA ILE A 33 -14.70 -17.15 3.92
C ILE A 33 -13.63 -17.81 3.02
N MET A 34 -12.43 -18.11 3.52
CA MET A 34 -11.37 -18.74 2.73
C MET A 34 -11.08 -20.18 3.15
N PRO A 35 -11.24 -21.16 2.23
CA PRO A 35 -10.68 -22.50 2.39
C PRO A 35 -9.18 -22.41 2.67
N SER A 36 -8.66 -23.28 3.53
CA SER A 36 -7.24 -23.35 3.95
C SER A 36 -6.23 -23.59 2.80
N ARG A 37 -6.69 -23.77 1.56
CA ARG A 37 -5.87 -23.86 0.35
C ARG A 37 -5.73 -22.55 -0.42
N ILE A 38 -6.44 -21.49 -0.03
CA ILE A 38 -6.44 -20.19 -0.71
C ILE A 38 -5.73 -19.18 0.17
N ALA A 39 -4.68 -18.55 -0.36
CA ALA A 39 -3.98 -17.47 0.32
C ALA A 39 -4.64 -16.13 -0.02
N GLY A 40 -5.22 -15.46 0.98
CA GLY A 40 -5.90 -14.18 0.80
C GLY A 40 -4.95 -13.04 0.43
N PRO A 41 -5.44 -12.02 -0.31
CA PRO A 41 -4.63 -10.89 -0.74
C PRO A 41 -4.13 -10.04 0.44
N ASP A 42 -2.93 -9.48 0.31
CA ASP A 42 -2.41 -8.50 1.26
C ASP A 42 -2.96 -7.10 0.95
N VAL A 43 -4.21 -6.87 1.37
CA VAL A 43 -4.95 -5.63 1.10
C VAL A 43 -4.28 -4.43 1.78
N LEU A 44 -3.68 -4.63 2.95
CA LEU A 44 -3.00 -3.57 3.70
C LEU A 44 -1.79 -3.06 2.91
N THR A 45 -0.93 -3.97 2.45
CA THR A 45 0.25 -3.63 1.64
C THR A 45 -0.16 -2.96 0.33
N ALA A 46 -1.19 -3.49 -0.34
CA ALA A 46 -1.73 -2.90 -1.57
C ALA A 46 -2.24 -1.46 -1.36
N LEU A 47 -2.96 -1.22 -0.25
CA LEU A 47 -3.45 0.10 0.14
C LEU A 47 -2.28 1.07 0.39
N THR A 48 -1.27 0.65 1.16
CA THR A 48 -0.09 1.47 1.44
C THR A 48 0.64 1.86 0.17
N PHE A 49 0.84 0.94 -0.77
CA PHE A 49 1.48 1.23 -2.05
C PHE A 49 0.65 2.17 -2.91
N ALA A 50 -0.68 2.00 -2.97
CA ALA A 50 -1.57 2.88 -3.71
C ALA A 50 -1.50 4.33 -3.17
N TRP A 51 -1.45 4.51 -1.86
CA TRP A 51 -1.36 5.83 -1.25
C TRP A 51 0.03 6.45 -1.37
N ALA A 52 1.09 5.63 -1.25
CA ALA A 52 2.48 6.06 -1.42
C ALA A 52 2.75 6.61 -2.83
N LEU A 53 2.19 5.99 -3.87
CA LEU A 53 2.32 6.44 -5.26
C LEU A 53 1.51 7.73 -5.55
N ARG A 54 0.31 7.87 -4.99
CA ARG A 54 -0.63 8.94 -5.37
C ARG A 54 -0.44 10.24 -4.59
N ARG A 55 -0.19 10.15 -3.28
CA ARG A 55 -0.09 11.30 -2.39
C ARG A 55 0.93 11.00 -1.28
N PRO A 56 2.25 11.08 -1.58
CA PRO A 56 3.31 10.79 -0.61
C PRO A 56 3.18 11.60 0.69
N ASP A 57 2.60 12.80 0.61
CA ASP A 57 2.42 13.72 1.75
C ASP A 57 1.41 13.23 2.79
N TYR A 58 0.47 12.37 2.41
CA TYR A 58 -0.59 11.86 3.31
C TYR A 58 -0.15 10.67 4.15
N VAL A 59 0.93 9.98 3.77
CA VAL A 59 1.39 8.77 4.46
C VAL A 59 2.82 8.95 4.99
N PRO A 60 2.99 9.58 6.18
CA PRO A 60 4.30 9.74 6.77
C PRO A 60 4.93 8.38 7.07
N MET A 61 6.24 8.27 6.88
CA MET A 61 7.02 7.04 7.06
C MET A 61 6.76 6.38 8.42
N MET A 62 6.65 7.19 9.49
CA MET A 62 6.30 6.73 10.84
C MET A 62 4.93 6.06 10.93
N SER A 63 3.92 6.53 10.18
CA SER A 63 2.60 5.89 10.19
C SER A 63 2.61 4.52 9.51
N ILE A 64 3.37 4.36 8.43
CA ILE A 64 3.56 3.08 7.75
C ILE A 64 4.28 2.11 8.70
N ALA A 65 5.37 2.57 9.32
CA ALA A 65 6.13 1.79 10.28
C ALA A 65 5.24 1.28 11.42
N GLY A 66 4.49 2.19 12.06
CA GLY A 66 3.62 1.85 13.18
C GLY A 66 2.51 0.88 12.79
N VAL A 67 1.80 1.15 11.70
CA VAL A 67 0.71 0.30 11.21
C VAL A 67 1.24 -1.09 10.82
N MET A 68 2.31 -1.17 10.05
CA MET A 68 2.83 -2.47 9.60
C MET A 68 3.44 -3.27 10.74
N LEU A 69 4.11 -2.61 11.68
CA LEU A 69 4.63 -3.29 12.87
C LEU A 69 3.48 -3.86 13.74
N LEU A 70 2.41 -3.08 13.92
CA LEU A 70 1.19 -3.56 14.57
C LEU A 70 0.56 -4.73 13.81
N ALA A 71 0.52 -4.67 12.48
CA ALA A 71 0.06 -5.77 11.64
C ALA A 71 0.89 -7.03 11.86
N ASP A 72 2.21 -6.90 11.93
CA ASP A 72 3.11 -8.03 12.14
C ASP A 72 2.84 -8.71 13.49
N PHE A 73 2.65 -7.93 14.56
CA PHE A 73 2.27 -8.46 15.87
C PHE A 73 0.88 -9.13 15.84
N LEU A 74 -0.10 -8.46 15.26
CA LEU A 74 -1.49 -8.90 15.28
C LEU A 74 -1.72 -10.18 14.47
N PHE A 75 -1.01 -10.32 13.35
CA PHE A 75 -1.10 -11.48 12.46
C PHE A 75 -0.06 -12.55 12.76
N HIS A 76 0.67 -12.44 13.88
CA HIS A 76 1.71 -13.39 14.28
C HIS A 76 2.74 -13.64 13.16
N ARG A 77 3.02 -12.62 12.34
CA ARG A 77 4.08 -12.65 11.33
C ARG A 77 5.42 -12.37 12.05
N PRO A 78 6.57 -12.83 11.51
CA PRO A 78 7.88 -12.51 12.08
C PRO A 78 8.03 -10.98 12.20
N PRO A 79 8.12 -10.45 13.43
CA PRO A 79 7.87 -9.05 13.72
C PRO A 79 8.91 -8.15 13.06
N GLY A 80 8.44 -7.11 12.36
CA GLY A 80 9.27 -6.04 11.83
C GLY A 80 9.90 -6.31 10.47
N LEU A 81 10.01 -7.56 10.02
CA LEU A 81 10.62 -7.88 8.72
C LEU A 81 9.74 -7.37 7.57
N TRP A 82 8.45 -7.70 7.59
CA TRP A 82 7.52 -7.25 6.56
C TRP A 82 7.31 -5.74 6.64
N ALA A 83 7.16 -5.20 7.86
CA ALA A 83 7.05 -3.77 8.07
C ALA A 83 8.22 -2.97 7.46
N LEU A 84 9.46 -3.43 7.67
CA LEU A 84 10.64 -2.76 7.14
C LEU A 84 10.69 -2.81 5.61
N LEU A 85 10.38 -3.97 5.01
CA LEU A 85 10.36 -4.13 3.55
C LEU A 85 9.28 -3.26 2.89
N VAL A 86 8.07 -3.24 3.46
CA VAL A 86 6.95 -2.41 2.97
C VAL A 86 7.31 -0.93 3.09
N LEU A 87 7.90 -0.51 4.20
CA LEU A 87 8.32 0.87 4.43
C LEU A 87 9.41 1.31 3.44
N LEU A 88 10.46 0.50 3.25
CA LEU A 88 11.53 0.80 2.29
C LEU A 88 10.99 0.91 0.86
N THR A 89 10.10 -0.02 0.49
CA THR A 89 9.48 -0.04 -0.84
C THR A 89 8.53 1.13 -1.02
N SER A 90 7.79 1.51 0.02
CA SER A 90 6.93 2.69 0.00
C SER A 90 7.76 3.95 -0.25
N GLU A 91 8.91 4.13 0.41
CA GLU A 91 9.79 5.29 0.14
C GLU A 91 10.34 5.28 -1.28
N TRP A 92 10.77 4.13 -1.79
CA TRP A 92 11.19 4.01 -3.18
C TRP A 92 10.06 4.34 -4.17
N LEU A 93 8.83 3.88 -3.88
CA LEU A 93 7.64 4.18 -4.65
C LEU A 93 7.28 5.68 -4.60
N LYS A 94 7.47 6.37 -3.47
CA LYS A 94 7.25 7.82 -3.36
C LYS A 94 8.21 8.60 -4.24
N VAL A 95 9.50 8.23 -4.25
CA VAL A 95 10.52 8.84 -5.12
C VAL A 95 10.18 8.60 -6.58
N ARG A 96 9.78 7.37 -6.93
CA ARG A 96 9.44 6.99 -8.31
C ARG A 96 8.13 7.61 -8.80
N GLY A 97 7.12 7.71 -7.93
CA GLY A 97 5.82 8.32 -8.22
C GLY A 97 5.91 9.79 -8.63
N ARG A 98 6.92 10.53 -8.13
CA ARG A 98 7.20 11.91 -8.57
C ARG A 98 7.63 11.99 -10.04
N HIS A 99 8.31 10.96 -10.56
CA HIS A 99 8.73 10.84 -11.97
C HIS A 99 7.67 10.16 -12.86
N VAL A 100 6.79 9.33 -12.28
CA VAL A 100 5.75 8.57 -13.01
C VAL A 100 4.46 9.39 -13.22
N ARG A 101 4.45 10.67 -12.83
CA ARG A 101 3.30 11.59 -12.88
C ARG A 101 2.68 11.79 -14.29
N GLU A 102 3.40 11.42 -15.35
CA GLU A 102 2.91 11.50 -16.73
C GLU A 102 2.40 10.15 -17.30
N ASN A 103 2.51 9.06 -16.52
CA ASN A 103 2.32 7.71 -17.07
C ASN A 103 0.97 7.08 -16.70
N THR A 104 0.47 6.24 -17.59
CA THR A 104 -0.84 5.57 -17.50
C THR A 104 -1.03 4.76 -16.21
N PHE A 105 -2.29 4.49 -15.83
CA PHE A 105 -2.62 3.61 -14.70
C PHE A 105 -1.89 2.25 -14.77
N ALA A 106 -1.62 1.74 -15.98
CA ALA A 106 -0.86 0.52 -16.18
C ALA A 106 0.59 0.63 -15.67
N ALA A 107 1.23 1.79 -15.80
CA ALA A 107 2.58 2.02 -15.28
C ALA A 107 2.60 2.13 -13.75
N GLU A 108 1.59 2.76 -13.13
CA GLU A 108 1.41 2.73 -11.66
C GLU A 108 1.30 1.29 -11.17
N TRP A 109 0.40 0.52 -11.81
CA TRP A 109 0.14 -0.87 -11.45
C TRP A 109 1.38 -1.76 -11.61
N LEU A 110 2.10 -1.63 -12.73
CA LEU A 110 3.31 -2.41 -13.00
C LEU A 110 4.43 -2.06 -12.00
N THR A 111 4.55 -0.78 -11.63
CA THR A 111 5.52 -0.33 -10.63
C THR A 111 5.20 -0.90 -9.24
N ALA A 112 3.93 -0.86 -8.82
CA ALA A 112 3.49 -1.46 -7.56
C ALA A 112 3.64 -2.98 -7.55
N ALA A 113 3.28 -3.65 -8.65
CA ALA A 113 3.43 -5.10 -8.81
C ALA A 113 4.90 -5.54 -8.77
N THR A 114 5.80 -4.75 -9.35
CA THR A 114 7.26 -4.98 -9.29
C THR A 114 7.76 -4.81 -7.86
N GLY A 115 7.40 -3.71 -7.18
CA GLY A 115 7.78 -3.47 -5.79
C GLY A 115 7.33 -4.60 -4.87
N LEU A 116 6.07 -5.03 -5.02
CA LEU A 116 5.50 -6.16 -4.29
C LEU A 116 6.25 -7.47 -4.56
N LEU A 117 6.61 -7.74 -5.82
CA LEU A 117 7.35 -8.94 -6.19
C LEU A 117 8.72 -8.97 -5.50
N VAL A 118 9.45 -7.85 -5.57
CA VAL A 118 10.78 -7.72 -4.96
C VAL A 118 10.72 -7.97 -3.45
N ILE A 119 9.82 -7.31 -2.71
CA ILE A 119 9.73 -7.54 -1.26
C ILE A 119 9.29 -8.95 -0.91
N THR A 120 8.41 -9.55 -1.70
CA THR A 120 7.94 -10.92 -1.46
C THR A 120 9.08 -11.93 -1.61
N VAL A 121 9.92 -11.74 -2.64
CA VAL A 121 11.11 -12.57 -2.86
C VAL A 121 12.11 -12.38 -1.72
N ILE A 122 12.44 -11.13 -1.36
CA ILE A 122 13.38 -10.83 -0.28
C ILE A 122 12.89 -11.44 1.03
N TYR A 123 11.63 -11.21 1.39
CA TYR A 123 11.01 -11.77 2.59
C TYR A 123 11.17 -13.29 2.65
N ARG A 124 10.85 -13.97 1.55
CA ARG A 124 10.93 -15.43 1.48
C ARG A 124 12.36 -15.95 1.59
N VAL A 125 13.31 -15.28 0.93
CA VAL A 125 14.74 -15.62 1.04
C VAL A 125 15.21 -15.45 2.47
N THR A 126 14.84 -14.35 3.14
CA THR A 126 15.16 -14.13 4.56
C THR A 126 14.56 -15.22 5.45
N LEU A 127 13.30 -15.62 5.25
CA LEU A 127 12.71 -16.73 6.02
C LEU A 127 13.44 -18.05 5.79
N ALA A 128 13.81 -18.35 4.55
CA ALA A 128 14.57 -19.55 4.22
C ALA A 128 15.95 -19.55 4.90
N LEU A 129 16.64 -18.41 4.95
CA LEU A 129 17.92 -18.25 5.65
C LEU A 129 17.78 -18.37 7.18
N LEU A 130 16.67 -17.89 7.74
CA LEU A 130 16.37 -18.00 9.17
C LEU A 130 15.81 -19.36 9.58
N ILE A 131 15.73 -20.34 8.67
CA ILE A 131 15.20 -21.69 8.92
C ILE A 131 13.74 -21.63 9.43
N VAL A 132 13.02 -20.55 9.09
CA VAL A 132 11.59 -20.43 9.35
C VAL A 132 10.87 -21.07 8.18
N THR A 133 10.16 -22.18 8.40
CA THR A 133 9.47 -22.94 7.35
C THR A 133 8.59 -22.03 6.49
N PRO A 134 9.03 -21.65 5.28
CA PRO A 134 8.22 -20.80 4.42
C PRO A 134 7.05 -21.66 3.91
N GLY A 135 5.84 -21.12 3.94
CA GLY A 135 4.66 -21.82 3.42
C GLY A 135 4.83 -22.31 1.96
N MET A 136 3.93 -23.18 1.50
CA MET A 136 3.98 -23.77 0.16
C MET A 136 4.17 -22.70 -0.92
N LEU A 137 5.06 -22.95 -1.89
CA LEU A 137 5.35 -21.99 -2.96
C LEU A 137 4.09 -21.59 -3.75
N SER A 138 3.18 -22.54 -3.96
CA SER A 138 1.87 -22.31 -4.58
C SER A 138 1.01 -21.27 -3.86
N LEU A 139 0.99 -21.28 -2.52
CA LEU A 139 0.24 -20.32 -1.72
C LEU A 139 0.79 -18.90 -1.88
N TRP A 140 2.11 -18.76 -1.95
CA TRP A 140 2.77 -17.47 -2.18
C TRP A 140 2.47 -16.88 -3.56
N VAL A 141 2.54 -17.70 -4.61
CA VAL A 141 2.21 -17.26 -5.97
C VAL A 141 0.74 -16.84 -6.06
N MET A 142 -0.15 -17.60 -5.42
CA MET A 142 -1.57 -17.25 -5.34
C MET A 142 -1.78 -15.94 -4.57
N GLN A 143 -1.14 -15.76 -3.41
CA GLN A 143 -1.23 -14.53 -2.63
C GLN A 143 -0.72 -13.31 -3.40
N TYR A 144 0.44 -13.44 -4.06
CA TYR A 144 0.99 -12.40 -4.92
C TYR A 144 0.01 -12.06 -6.05
N GLY A 145 -0.47 -13.07 -6.78
CA GLY A 145 -1.43 -12.89 -7.86
C GLY A 145 -2.72 -12.21 -7.40
N MET A 146 -3.28 -12.63 -6.26
CA MET A 146 -4.47 -12.01 -5.68
C MET A 146 -4.22 -10.57 -5.25
N THR A 147 -3.07 -10.27 -4.66
CA THR A 147 -2.72 -8.91 -4.22
C THR A 147 -2.52 -7.98 -5.41
N VAL A 148 -1.87 -8.47 -6.48
CA VAL A 148 -1.71 -7.73 -7.74
C VAL A 148 -3.07 -7.51 -8.43
N ALA A 149 -3.95 -8.50 -8.41
CA ALA A 149 -5.30 -8.42 -8.99
C ALA A 149 -6.24 -7.51 -8.17
N ILE A 150 -6.09 -7.46 -6.85
CA ILE A 150 -6.91 -6.59 -5.99
C ILE A 150 -6.41 -5.15 -5.99
N TYR A 151 -5.13 -4.92 -6.28
CA TYR A 151 -4.54 -3.58 -6.35
C TYR A 151 -5.38 -2.58 -7.18
N PRO A 152 -5.82 -2.89 -8.43
CA PRO A 152 -6.65 -1.97 -9.18
C PRO A 152 -8.00 -1.69 -8.52
N LEU A 153 -8.59 -2.68 -7.85
CA LEU A 153 -9.82 -2.50 -7.09
C LEU A 153 -9.59 -1.59 -5.88
N VAL A 154 -8.51 -1.79 -5.12
CA VAL A 154 -8.13 -0.95 -3.98
C VAL A 154 -7.83 0.48 -4.44
N ALA A 155 -7.15 0.64 -5.57
CA ALA A 155 -6.87 1.94 -6.17
C ALA A 155 -8.16 2.63 -6.66
N ALA A 156 -9.10 1.89 -7.24
CA ALA A 156 -10.41 2.38 -7.66
C ALA A 156 -11.31 2.76 -6.48
N ILE A 157 -11.35 1.93 -5.43
CA ILE A 157 -12.07 2.25 -4.18
C ILE A 157 -11.45 3.47 -3.51
N SER A 158 -10.11 3.56 -3.46
CA SER A 158 -9.44 4.75 -2.93
C SER A 158 -9.76 5.99 -3.77
N TYR A 159 -9.91 5.84 -5.10
CA TYR A 159 -10.34 6.92 -5.99
C TYR A 159 -11.79 7.36 -5.73
N LEU A 160 -12.71 6.40 -5.58
CA LEU A 160 -14.13 6.63 -5.34
C LEU A 160 -14.41 7.17 -3.93
N ALA A 161 -13.76 6.61 -2.90
CA ALA A 161 -13.96 6.95 -1.49
C ALA A 161 -13.32 8.29 -1.09
N LEU A 162 -12.16 8.65 -1.68
CA LEU A 162 -11.47 9.91 -1.34
C LEU A 162 -11.78 11.05 -2.30
N GLY A 163 -12.52 10.82 -3.39
CA GLY A 163 -12.97 11.89 -4.28
C GLY A 163 -11.83 12.78 -4.78
N VAL A 164 -10.62 12.25 -4.97
CA VAL A 164 -9.55 12.98 -5.63
C VAL A 164 -9.85 12.91 -7.13
N ARG A 165 -10.73 13.82 -7.58
CA ARG A 165 -10.78 14.22 -8.98
C ARG A 165 -9.34 14.35 -9.48
N ARG A 166 -9.06 13.84 -10.67
CA ARG A 166 -7.86 14.22 -11.42
C ARG A 166 -7.74 15.74 -11.29
N SER A 167 -6.66 16.25 -10.70
CA SER A 167 -6.23 17.60 -11.07
C SER A 167 -5.89 17.46 -12.55
N THR A 168 -6.82 17.90 -13.39
CA THR A 168 -6.66 17.96 -14.83
C THR A 168 -5.33 18.67 -15.11
N PRO A 169 -4.45 18.10 -15.95
CA PRO A 169 -3.29 18.83 -16.45
C PRO A 169 -3.81 20.07 -17.17
N GLY A 170 -3.58 21.26 -16.61
CA GLY A 170 -4.14 22.51 -17.13
C GLY A 170 -4.63 23.52 -16.09
N GLU A 171 -4.49 23.25 -14.78
CA GLU A 171 -4.72 24.28 -13.77
C GLU A 171 -3.51 25.20 -13.72
N TYR A 172 -3.55 26.23 -14.57
CA TYR A 172 -2.67 27.38 -14.46
C TYR A 172 -2.88 28.01 -13.08
N ASP A 173 -1.78 28.31 -12.38
CA ASP A 173 -1.83 29.22 -11.24
C ASP A 173 -2.48 30.54 -11.72
N HIS A 174 -3.15 31.26 -10.82
CA HIS A 174 -3.79 32.56 -11.09
C HIS A 174 -2.83 33.66 -11.62
N THR A 175 -1.54 33.32 -11.79
CA THR A 175 -0.45 34.14 -12.33
C THR A 175 0.10 33.68 -13.68
N GLY A 176 -0.46 32.64 -14.31
CA GLY A 176 -0.07 32.23 -15.67
C GLY A 176 1.32 31.60 -15.79
N ARG A 177 1.84 30.97 -14.73
CA ARG A 177 3.10 30.22 -14.80
C ARG A 177 2.87 28.71 -14.78
N PRO A 178 3.58 27.95 -15.62
CA PRO A 178 3.55 26.49 -15.53
C PRO A 178 4.29 26.03 -14.28
N LEU A 179 3.68 25.09 -13.55
CA LEU A 179 4.36 24.31 -12.50
C LEU A 179 5.20 23.21 -13.12
#